data_AF-A0A0P7D8Q8-F1
#
_entry.id   AF-A0A0P7D8Q8-F1
#
_cell.length_a   1.000
_cell.length_b   1.000
_cell.length_c   1.000
_cell.angle_alpha   90.00
_cell.angle_beta   90.00
_cell.angle_gamma   90.00
#
_symmetry.space_group_name_H-M   'P 1'
#
loop_
_entity.id
_entity.type
_entity.pdbx_description
1 polymer ?
#
loop_
_entity_poly.entity_id
_entity_poly.type
_entity_poly.pdbx_seq_one_letter_code
_entity_poly.pdbx_strand_id
1 'polypeptide(L)' 'MAKRDYSRPERTPFPRELAVMITRKADAMARKLEDEVTRRLVRDAQRALDQGYSLDQIAKELGLPKPA' A
#
# COMPACT_ATOMS: atom_id res chain seq x y z
N MET A 1 -1.42 -24.50 -44.47
CA MET A 1 -0.99 -23.70 -43.30
C MET A 1 -2.20 -22.96 -42.75
N ALA A 2 -2.74 -23.38 -41.60
CA ALA A 2 -3.88 -22.72 -40.98
C ALA A 2 -3.41 -21.40 -40.32
N LYS A 3 -3.94 -20.26 -40.78
CA LYS A 3 -3.76 -18.96 -40.12
C LYS A 3 -4.40 -19.07 -38.73
N ARG A 4 -3.60 -18.91 -37.68
CA ARG A 4 -4.11 -18.77 -36.31
C ARG A 4 -4.85 -17.44 -36.25
N ASP A 5 -6.18 -17.52 -36.19
CA ASP A 5 -7.03 -16.36 -36.01
C ASP A 5 -6.82 -15.83 -34.58
N TYR A 6 -6.14 -14.70 -34.47
CA TYR A 6 -5.92 -13.98 -33.21
C TYR A 6 -7.06 -12.97 -32.96
N SER A 7 -8.31 -13.33 -33.29
CA SER A 7 -9.45 -12.51 -32.90
C SER A 7 -9.55 -12.54 -31.37
N ARG A 8 -9.12 -11.45 -30.74
CA ARG A 8 -9.22 -11.24 -29.30
C ARG A 8 -10.70 -11.40 -28.93
N PRO A 9 -11.07 -12.33 -28.04
CA PRO A 9 -12.48 -12.53 -27.70
C PRO A 9 -13.07 -11.22 -27.20
N GLU A 10 -14.24 -10.85 -27.72
CA GLU A 10 -14.99 -9.70 -27.23
C GLU A 10 -15.20 -9.87 -25.73
N ARG A 11 -14.57 -8.97 -24.95
CA ARG A 11 -14.70 -8.98 -23.50
C ARG A 11 -15.95 -8.20 -23.13
N THR A 12 -16.83 -8.82 -22.36
CA THR A 12 -17.93 -8.10 -21.72
C THR A 12 -17.38 -6.89 -20.96
N PRO A 13 -17.99 -5.70 -21.09
CA PRO A 13 -17.59 -4.53 -20.33
C PRO A 13 -17.60 -4.82 -18.83
N PHE A 14 -16.64 -4.25 -18.11
CA PHE A 14 -16.57 -4.44 -16.67
C PHE A 14 -17.77 -3.79 -15.98
N PRO A 15 -18.53 -4.52 -15.13
CA PRO A 15 -19.72 -3.94 -14.49
C PRO A 15 -19.36 -2.75 -13.59
N ARG A 16 -20.00 -1.59 -13.82
CA ARG A 16 -19.75 -0.37 -13.04
C ARG A 16 -19.99 -0.57 -11.55
N GLU A 17 -21.02 -1.33 -11.18
CA GLU A 17 -21.32 -1.63 -9.78
C GLU A 17 -20.20 -2.43 -9.11
N LEU A 18 -19.64 -3.41 -9.82
CA LEU A 18 -18.50 -4.19 -9.33
C LEU A 18 -17.26 -3.29 -9.13
N ALA A 19 -17.04 -2.31 -10.01
CA ALA A 19 -15.95 -1.35 -9.85
C ALA A 19 -16.10 -0.55 -8.55
N VAL A 20 -17.32 -0.04 -8.29
CA VAL A 20 -17.62 0.71 -7.06
C VAL A 20 -17.41 -0.15 -5.81
N MET A 21 -17.81 -1.41 -5.83
CA MET A 21 -17.59 -2.34 -4.70
C MET A 21 -16.10 -2.57 -4.45
N ILE A 22 -15.31 -2.77 -5.50
CA ILE A 22 -13.85 -2.96 -5.39
C ILE A 22 -13.19 -1.71 -4.82
N THR A 23 -13.52 -0.51 -5.33
CA THR A 23 -12.95 0.74 -4.81
C THR A 23 -13.23 0.90 -3.32
N ARG A 24 -14.48 0.70 -2.88
CA ARG A 24 -14.84 0.78 -1.45
C ARG A 24 -14.06 -0.22 -0.59
N LYS A 25 -13.87 -1.45 -1.09
CA LYS A 25 -13.09 -2.47 -0.38
C LYS A 25 -11.61 -2.08 -0.31
N ALA A 26 -11.04 -1.61 -1.41
CA ALA A 26 -9.66 -1.16 -1.47
C ALA A 26 -9.42 0.01 -0.51
N ASP A 27 -10.31 1.00 -0.47
CA ASP A 27 -10.23 2.13 0.46
C ASP A 27 -10.27 1.68 1.92
N ALA A 28 -11.18 0.77 2.26
CA ALA A 28 -11.27 0.23 3.62
C ALA A 28 -10.00 -0.57 4.00
N MET A 29 -9.42 -1.31 3.06
CA MET A 29 -8.17 -2.04 3.27
C MET A 29 -6.97 -1.10 3.42
N ALA A 30 -6.89 -0.06 2.58
CA ALA A 30 -5.83 0.95 2.65
C ALA A 30 -5.81 1.65 4.00
N ARG A 31 -6.97 2.15 4.47
CA ARG A 31 -7.10 2.78 5.79
C ARG A 31 -6.64 1.87 6.93
N LYS A 32 -7.05 0.60 6.90
CA LYS A 32 -6.64 -0.37 7.90
C LYS A 32 -5.13 -0.62 7.87
N LEU A 33 -4.56 -0.76 6.67
CA LEU A 33 -3.13 -0.95 6.50
C LEU A 33 -2.33 0.26 6.98
N GLU A 34 -2.76 1.47 6.61
CA GLU A 34 -2.16 2.73 7.07
C GLU A 34 -2.13 2.80 8.61
N ASP A 35 -3.27 2.55 9.25
CA ASP A 35 -3.40 2.51 10.71
C ASP A 35 -2.46 1.50 11.38
N GLU A 36 -2.32 0.31 10.81
CA GLU A 36 -1.43 -0.73 11.32
C GLU A 36 0.04 -0.36 11.15
N VAL A 37 0.41 0.17 9.98
CA VAL A 37 1.77 0.61 9.66
C VAL A 37 2.17 1.78 10.55
N THR A 38 1.33 2.80 10.70
CA THR A 38 1.61 3.95 11.58
C THR A 38 1.85 3.49 13.02
N ARG A 39 0.97 2.64 13.58
CA ARG A 39 1.15 2.12 14.94
C ARG A 39 2.45 1.32 15.09
N ARG A 40 2.81 0.54 14.07
CA ARG A 40 4.07 -0.21 14.06
C ARG A 40 5.28 0.73 14.04
N LEU A 41 5.33 1.68 13.11
CA LEU A 41 6.45 2.62 12.98
C LEU A 41 6.65 3.45 14.26
N VAL A 42 5.56 3.90 14.90
CA VAL A 42 5.64 4.61 16.18
C VAL A 42 6.23 3.73 17.28
N ARG A 43 5.78 2.47 17.40
CA ARG A 43 6.33 1.53 18.40
C ARG A 43 7.80 1.24 18.15
N ASP A 44 8.18 1.02 16.90
CA ASP A 44 9.57 0.73 16.51
C ASP A 44 10.47 1.94 16.81
N ALA A 45 10.02 3.17 16.48
CA ALA A 45 10.70 4.41 16.81
C ALA A 45 10.85 4.61 18.32
N GLN A 46 9.78 4.43 19.10
CA GLN A 46 9.83 4.55 20.56
C GLN A 46 10.82 3.56 21.16
N ARG A 47 10.80 2.31 20.71
CA ARG A 47 11.74 1.27 21.16
C ARG A 47 13.19 1.64 20.86
N ALA A 48 13.46 2.28 19.72
CA ALA A 48 14.80 2.75 19.37
C ALA A 48 15.24 3.96 20.23
N LEU A 49 14.32 4.89 20.51
CA LEU A 49 14.57 5.99 21.45
C LEU A 49 14.93 5.46 22.85
N ASP A 50 14.20 4.48 23.35
CA ASP A 50 14.45 3.85 24.66
C ASP A 50 15.82 3.14 24.71
N GLN A 51 16.36 2.75 23.56
CA GLN A 51 17.70 2.17 23.42
C GLN A 51 18.81 3.22 23.21
N GLY A 52 18.46 4.52 23.16
CA GLY A 52 19.40 5.62 23.04
C GLY A 52 19.82 5.99 21.61
N TYR A 53 19.11 5.48 20.59
CA TYR A 53 19.37 5.89 19.20
C TYR A 53 18.96 7.35 18.97
N SER A 54 19.72 8.05 18.13
CA SER A 54 19.40 9.44 17.77
C SER A 54 18.24 9.51 16.77
N LEU A 55 17.56 10.66 16.72
CA LEU A 55 16.48 10.92 15.76
C LEU A 55 16.92 10.65 14.31
N ASP A 56 18.12 11.10 13.94
CA ASP A 56 18.65 10.94 12.57
C ASP A 56 18.91 9.47 12.22
N GLN A 57 19.39 8.67 13.19
CA GLN A 57 19.57 7.24 13.01
C GLN A 57 18.22 6.55 12.79
N ILE A 58 17.24 6.85 13.65
CA ILE A 58 15.89 6.28 13.56
C ILE A 58 15.22 6.66 12.23
N ALA A 59 15.30 7.94 11.83
CA ALA A 59 14.72 8.39 10.56
C ALA A 59 15.36 7.69 9.37
N LYS A 60 16.69 7.50 9.39
CA LYS A 60 17.41 6.76 8.35
C LYS A 60 17.01 5.28 8.30
N GLU A 61 16.95 4.61 9.45
CA GLU A 61 16.59 3.19 9.55
C GLU A 61 15.15 2.92 9.14
N LEU A 62 14.22 3.80 9.52
CA LEU A 62 12.80 3.72 9.16
C LEU A 62 12.49 4.29 7.76
N GLY A 63 13.48 4.82 7.05
CA GLY A 63 13.29 5.41 5.72
C GLY A 63 12.37 6.64 5.70
N LEU A 64 12.33 7.40 6.80
CA LEU A 64 11.46 8.56 6.94
C LEU A 64 12.04 9.76 6.16
N PRO A 65 11.19 10.54 5.46
CA PRO A 65 11.63 11.77 4.83
C PRO A 65 12.11 12.76 5.89
N LYS A 66 13.11 13.58 5.54
CA LYS A 66 13.52 14.69 6.41
C LYS A 66 12.34 15.66 6.57
N PRO A 67 12.06 16.15 7.79
CA PRO A 67 11.15 17.27 7.94
C PRO A 67 11.69 18.46 7.13
N ALA A 68 10.78 19.14 6.41
CA ALA A 68 11.09 20.35 5.65
C ALA A 68 11.43 21.53 6.58
#